data_AF-A0A3D3V8J9-F1
#
_entry.id   AF-A0A3D3V8J9-F1
#
_cell.length_a   1.000
_cell.length_b   1.000
_cell.length_c   1.000
_cell.angle_alpha   90.00
_cell.angle_beta   90.00
_cell.angle_gamma   90.00
#
_symmetry.space_group_name_H-M   'P 1'
#
loop_
_entity.id
_entity.type
_entity.pdbx_description
1 polymer ?
#
loop_
_entity_poly.entity_id
_entity_poly.type
_entity_poly.pdbx_seq_one_letter_code
_entity_poly.pdbx_strand_id
1 'polypeptide(L)'
;MSQQPKITLFHVHKDAMTAAVDTFQRDWPEARISNILEDGLFEWIRETGRVVPDMYAAFEDLTDYALDRGADGILYSCSAFHECIDACIAKHDQPL
;
A
#
# COMPACT_ATOMS: atom_id res chain seq x y z
N MET A 1 -24.93 9.17 8.43
CA MET A 1 -23.57 9.69 8.70
C MET A 1 -22.68 9.11 7.61
N SER A 2 -22.41 9.85 6.55
CA SER A 2 -21.48 9.41 5.51
C SER A 2 -20.08 9.47 6.10
N GLN A 3 -19.54 8.32 6.49
CA GLN A 3 -18.21 8.21 7.06
C GLN A 3 -17.20 8.53 5.94
N GLN A 4 -16.27 9.47 6.19
CA GLN A 4 -15.18 9.73 5.25
C GLN A 4 -14.28 8.50 5.21
N PRO A 5 -14.10 7.85 4.05
CA PRO A 5 -13.31 6.62 3.97
C PRO A 5 -11.85 6.92 4.30
N LYS A 6 -11.23 6.06 5.12
CA LYS A 6 -9.82 6.13 5.48
C LYS A 6 -9.03 5.20 4.57
N ILE A 7 -8.26 5.76 3.66
CA ILE A 7 -7.50 4.98 2.68
C ILE A 7 -6.01 5.07 3.01
N THR A 8 -5.35 3.93 3.17
CA THR A 8 -3.89 3.91 3.26
C THR A 8 -3.31 3.71 1.87
N LEU A 9 -2.43 4.62 1.46
CA LEU A 9 -1.70 4.52 0.21
C LEU A 9 -0.33 3.88 0.52
N PHE A 10 -0.07 2.72 -0.08
CA PHE A 10 1.16 1.96 0.13
C PHE A 10 2.11 2.12 -1.05
N HIS A 11 3.31 2.59 -0.77
CA HIS A 11 4.29 2.99 -1.78
C HIS A 11 5.65 2.37 -1.49
N VAL A 12 6.36 2.03 -2.57
CA VAL A 12 7.79 1.67 -2.54
C VAL A 12 8.67 2.75 -3.19
N HIS A 13 8.06 3.82 -3.69
CA HIS A 13 8.76 4.93 -4.34
C HIS A 13 8.10 6.29 -4.07
N LYS A 14 8.94 7.29 -3.79
CA LYS A 14 8.52 8.66 -3.42
C LYS A 14 7.73 9.36 -4.52
N ASP A 15 8.11 9.13 -5.78
CA ASP A 15 7.44 9.75 -6.92
C ASP A 15 6.01 9.19 -7.08
N ALA A 16 5.83 7.89 -6.84
CA ALA A 16 4.52 7.25 -6.85
C ALA A 16 3.63 7.75 -5.69
N MET A 17 4.21 7.96 -4.51
CA MET A 17 3.51 8.56 -3.36
C MET A 17 2.99 9.95 -3.70
N THR A 18 3.86 10.82 -4.22
CA THR A 18 3.48 12.20 -4.58
C THR A 18 2.34 12.21 -5.59
N ALA A 19 2.45 11.41 -6.66
CA ALA A 19 1.42 11.33 -7.69
C ALA A 19 0.07 10.81 -7.16
N ALA A 20 0.09 9.81 -6.27
CA ALA A 20 -1.11 9.26 -5.66
C ALA A 20 -1.78 10.28 -4.74
N VAL A 21 -1.01 10.94 -3.85
CA VAL A 21 -1.52 11.97 -2.95
C VAL A 21 -2.16 13.12 -3.73
N ASP A 22 -1.49 13.64 -4.75
CA ASP A 22 -2.00 14.74 -5.58
C ASP A 22 -3.31 14.34 -6.29
N THR A 23 -3.42 13.08 -6.72
CA THR A 23 -4.62 12.55 -7.37
C THR A 23 -5.77 12.42 -6.39
N PHE A 24 -5.55 11.88 -5.18
CA PHE A 24 -6.59 11.83 -4.14
C PHE A 24 -7.06 13.24 -3.74
N GLN A 25 -6.14 14.18 -3.55
CA GLN A 25 -6.51 15.56 -3.20
C GLN A 25 -7.35 16.25 -4.28
N ARG A 26 -7.07 15.97 -5.55
CA ARG A 26 -7.77 16.58 -6.68
C ARG A 26 -9.10 15.90 -6.98
N ASP A 27 -9.12 14.56 -6.99
CA ASP A 27 -10.21 13.78 -7.57
C ASP A 27 -11.12 13.14 -6.50
N TRP A 28 -10.64 12.98 -5.26
CA TRP A 28 -11.43 12.45 -4.13
C TRP A 28 -11.08 13.09 -2.77
N PRO A 29 -11.31 14.41 -2.62
CA PRO A 29 -10.88 15.17 -1.44
C PRO A 29 -11.57 14.78 -0.12
N GLU A 30 -12.69 14.08 -0.18
CA GLU A 30 -13.42 13.60 1.00
C GLU A 30 -12.78 12.37 1.65
N ALA A 31 -11.91 11.65 0.95
CA ALA A 31 -11.17 10.52 1.51
C ALA A 31 -10.06 11.00 2.45
N ARG A 32 -9.97 10.38 3.64
CA ARG A 32 -8.87 10.63 4.58
C ARG A 32 -7.73 9.69 4.25
N ILE A 33 -6.69 10.22 3.62
CA ILE A 33 -5.54 9.42 3.22
C ILE A 33 -4.44 9.40 4.28
N SER A 34 -3.78 8.25 4.42
CA SER A 34 -2.47 8.11 5.10
C SER A 34 -1.50 7.37 4.17
N ASN A 35 -0.20 7.59 4.34
CA ASN A 35 0.81 7.01 3.46
C ASN A 35 1.73 6.07 4.25
N ILE A 36 2.05 4.94 3.65
CA ILE A 36 3.19 4.10 4.01
C ILE A 36 4.17 4.17 2.84
N LEU A 37 5.41 4.56 3.11
CA LEU A 37 6.50 4.52 2.15
C LEU A 37 7.55 3.56 2.68
N GLU A 38 7.73 2.46 1.97
CA GLU A 38 8.76 1.47 2.27
C GLU A 38 9.70 1.34 1.06
N ASP A 39 10.67 2.26 0.97
CA ASP A 39 11.64 2.31 -0.12
C ASP A 39 12.76 1.25 0.00
N GLY A 40 12.91 0.60 1.16
CA GLY A 40 13.86 -0.50 1.37
C GLY A 40 13.51 -1.77 0.57
N LEU A 41 12.21 -2.04 0.34
CA LEU A 41 11.77 -3.18 -0.49
C LEU A 41 12.29 -3.10 -1.93
N PHE A 42 12.52 -1.89 -2.43
CA PHE A 42 13.09 -1.70 -3.76
C PHE A 42 14.56 -2.11 -3.82
N GLU A 43 15.31 -1.94 -2.73
CA GLU A 43 16.71 -2.38 -2.65
C GLU A 43 16.83 -3.90 -2.81
N TRP A 44 15.94 -4.66 -2.15
CA TRP A 44 15.94 -6.11 -2.32
C TRP A 44 15.63 -6.56 -3.75
N ILE A 45 14.72 -5.89 -4.48
CA ILE A 45 14.52 -6.19 -5.90
C ILE A 45 15.78 -5.87 -6.70
N ARG A 46 16.46 -4.74 -6.43
CA ARG A 46 17.69 -4.38 -7.12
C ARG A 46 18.81 -5.40 -6.89
N GLU A 47 18.91 -5.96 -5.69
CA GLU A 47 19.94 -6.92 -5.32
C GLU A 47 19.64 -8.34 -5.83
N THR A 48 18.39 -8.79 -5.69
CA THR A 48 18.00 -10.18 -5.96
C THR A 48 17.40 -10.39 -7.35
N GLY A 49 16.99 -9.31 -8.01
CA GLY A 49 16.36 -9.31 -9.34
C GLY A 49 14.94 -9.90 -9.36
N ARG A 50 14.36 -10.24 -8.19
CA ARG A 50 13.06 -10.91 -8.08
C ARG A 50 12.40 -10.65 -6.73
N VAL A 51 11.14 -11.04 -6.60
CA VAL A 51 10.47 -11.11 -5.29
C VAL A 51 11.09 -12.25 -4.47
N VAL A 52 11.37 -12.00 -3.20
CA VAL A 52 11.89 -13.00 -2.25
C VAL A 52 10.89 -13.26 -1.12
N PRO A 53 10.94 -14.43 -0.45
CA PRO A 53 9.98 -14.79 0.59
C PRO A 53 9.80 -13.73 1.69
N ASP A 54 10.89 -13.06 2.09
CA ASP A 54 10.86 -12.04 3.14
C ASP A 54 10.02 -10.81 2.75
N MET A 55 9.84 -10.54 1.45
CA MET A 55 8.94 -9.48 0.97
C MET A 55 7.48 -9.76 1.29
N TYR A 56 7.06 -11.03 1.27
CA TYR A 56 5.67 -11.38 1.58
C TYR A 56 5.34 -11.01 3.02
N ALA A 57 6.23 -11.34 3.96
CA ALA A 57 6.08 -10.97 5.36
C ALA A 57 6.06 -9.44 5.55
N ALA A 58 6.96 -8.71 4.88
CA ALA A 58 6.98 -7.25 4.96
C ALA A 58 5.68 -6.61 4.43
N PHE A 59 5.15 -7.10 3.30
CA PHE A 59 3.86 -6.63 2.77
C PHE A 59 2.71 -6.95 3.72
N GLU A 60 2.66 -8.16 4.29
CA GLU A 60 1.65 -8.57 5.25
C GLU A 60 1.70 -7.70 6.52
N ASP A 61 2.87 -7.57 7.16
CA ASP A 61 3.03 -6.79 8.40
C ASP A 61 2.60 -5.32 8.21
N LEU A 62 2.91 -4.72 7.07
CA LEU A 62 2.55 -3.33 6.77
C LEU A 62 1.07 -3.18 6.39
N THR A 63 0.47 -4.21 5.78
CA THR A 63 -0.96 -4.29 5.50
C THR A 63 -1.74 -4.37 6.80
N ASP A 64 -1.38 -5.32 7.67
CA ASP A 64 -1.98 -5.51 8.99
C ASP A 64 -1.88 -4.22 9.81
N TYR A 65 -0.70 -3.60 9.83
CA TYR A 65 -0.50 -2.31 10.50
C TYR A 65 -1.45 -1.21 10.00
N ALA A 66 -1.70 -1.12 8.70
CA ALA A 66 -2.61 -0.13 8.14
C ALA A 66 -4.07 -0.42 8.54
N LEU A 67 -4.49 -1.68 8.48
CA LEU A 67 -5.83 -2.12 8.83
C LEU A 67 -6.09 -1.97 10.34
N ASP A 68 -5.13 -2.32 11.19
CA ASP A 68 -5.20 -2.16 12.66
C ASP A 68 -5.35 -0.69 13.09
N ARG A 69 -4.80 0.24 12.29
CA ARG A 69 -5.01 1.68 12.48
C ARG A 69 -6.38 2.17 12.01
N GLY A 70 -7.21 1.27 11.49
CA GLY A 70 -8.56 1.52 11.05
C GLY A 70 -8.64 2.07 9.63
N ALA A 71 -7.77 1.62 8.73
CA ALA A 71 -7.96 1.86 7.30
C ALA A 71 -9.21 1.07 6.82
N ASP A 72 -10.06 1.75 6.07
CA ASP A 72 -11.21 1.14 5.40
C ASP A 72 -10.81 0.47 4.08
N GLY A 73 -9.63 0.81 3.55
CA GLY A 73 -9.00 0.16 2.42
C GLY A 73 -7.55 0.58 2.22
N ILE A 74 -6.84 -0.15 1.39
CA ILE A 74 -5.45 0.14 1.01
C ILE A 74 -5.38 0.29 -0.51
N LEU A 75 -4.49 1.15 -1.00
CA LEU A 75 -4.11 1.22 -2.40
C LEU A 75 -2.61 1.00 -2.54
N TYR A 76 -2.22 -0.13 -3.13
CA TYR A 76 -0.82 -0.35 -3.51
C TYR A 76 -0.51 0.39 -4.80
N SER A 77 0.45 1.32 -4.77
CA SER A 77 0.85 2.07 -5.96
C SER A 77 1.95 1.39 -6.80
N CYS A 78 2.24 0.11 -6.54
CA CYS A 78 3.37 -0.60 -7.12
C CYS A 78 2.90 -1.83 -7.92
N SER A 79 3.44 -1.98 -9.13
CA SER A 79 3.12 -3.10 -10.03
C SER A 79 4.22 -4.18 -10.05
N ALA A 80 5.37 -3.95 -9.43
CA ALA A 80 6.45 -4.94 -9.40
C ALA A 80 6.22 -6.06 -8.36
N PHE A 81 5.26 -5.87 -7.45
CA PHE A 81 5.04 -6.74 -6.28
C PHE A 81 3.65 -7.41 -6.30
N HIS A 82 3.07 -7.63 -7.48
CA HIS A 82 1.73 -8.22 -7.62
C HIS A 82 1.57 -9.51 -6.81
N GLU A 83 2.56 -10.40 -6.80
CA GLU A 83 2.47 -11.66 -6.05
C GLU A 83 2.35 -11.45 -4.53
N CYS A 84 3.03 -10.45 -3.97
CA CYS A 84 2.88 -10.09 -2.56
C CYS A 84 1.51 -9.45 -2.28
N ILE A 85 1.03 -8.60 -3.19
CA ILE A 85 -0.26 -7.92 -3.07
C ILE A 85 -1.41 -8.93 -3.15
N ASP A 86 -1.37 -9.86 -4.10
CA ASP A 86 -2.36 -10.93 -4.24
C ASP A 86 -2.43 -11.81 -2.98
N ALA A 87 -1.27 -12.07 -2.36
CA ALA A 87 -1.22 -12.78 -1.08
C ALA A 87 -1.88 -12.00 0.06
N CYS A 88 -1.75 -10.66 0.09
CA CYS A 88 -2.47 -9.81 1.04
C CYS A 88 -3.98 -9.80 0.77
N ILE A 89 -4.40 -9.65 -0.49
CA ILE A 89 -5.82 -9.69 -0.91
C ILE A 89 -6.48 -11.00 -0.49
N ALA A 90 -5.80 -12.13 -0.65
CA ALA A 90 -6.35 -13.43 -0.27
C ALA A 90 -6.57 -13.61 1.24
N LYS A 91 -5.92 -12.79 2.08
CA LYS A 91 -5.95 -12.89 3.55
C LYS A 91 -6.89 -11.88 4.22
N HIS A 92 -7.33 -10.85 3.51
CA HIS A 92 -8.09 -9.73 4.06
C HIS A 92 -9.44 -9.57 3.38
N ASP A 93 -10.44 -9.18 4.17
CA ASP A 93 -11.79 -8.91 3.68
C ASP A 93 -11.95 -7.43 3.22
N GLN A 94 -11.03 -6.56 3.65
CA GLN A 94 -11.00 -5.15 3.27
C GLN A 94 -10.57 -4.97 1.80
N PRO A 95 -11.03 -3.91 1.13
CA PRO A 95 -10.53 -3.57 -0.20
C PRO A 95 -9.05 -3.18 -0.15
N LEU A 96 -8.23 -3.85 -0.96
CA LEU A 96 -6.78 -3.75 -1.06
C LEU A 96 -6.36 -3.47 -2.51
#